data_AF-A0A8C6FP54-F1
#
_entry.id   AF-A0A8C6FP54-F1
#
_cell.length_a   1.000
_cell.length_b   1.000
_cell.length_c   1.000
_cell.angle_alpha   90.00
_cell.angle_beta   90.00
_cell.angle_gamma   90.00
#
_symmetry.space_group_name_H-M   'P 1'
#
loop_
_entity.id
_entity.type
_entity.pdbx_description
1 polymer ?
#
loop_
_entity_poly.entity_id
_entity_poly.type
_entity_poly.pdbx_seq_one_letter_code
_entity_poly.pdbx_strand_id
1 'polypeptide(L)'
;AARNSMAATFRPPKQVLLQALRSPAYPWVGGSGSTCCLCPLGAKRYLLTDSIVKLKEFQRKKVAVACNLPGTKGALEVLIEMKSQDLKFSKDTYVLAFAICYKLNSPESFQICTTLREEALIKGEILSRRASCFAVALALNQNQVAKAISIFSQIMNPESIICTNLNIMIHIQSNMLKTLIDILKDATEGNLSRFVKRHVFSEEVLVKVREKVKDVPALLAKFDELNKKLHINGQVTAYTLDALLCHTPSDRQSHTVLLNKRTVSRRTFQPLSQSLWAE
;
A
#
# COMPACT_ATOMS: atom_id res chain seq x y z
N ALA A 1 -7.83 -64.84 33.62
CA ALA A 1 -7.97 -65.30 32.23
C ALA A 1 -7.74 -64.10 31.31
N ALA A 2 -6.48 -63.79 31.00
CA ALA A 2 -5.71 -64.29 29.86
C ALA A 2 -6.25 -63.76 28.51
N ARG A 3 -5.72 -62.59 28.10
CA ARG A 3 -5.82 -62.04 26.75
C ARG A 3 -4.55 -62.40 25.97
N ASN A 4 -4.76 -62.84 24.74
CA ASN A 4 -3.77 -63.34 23.81
C ASN A 4 -2.81 -62.26 23.29
N SER A 5 -1.60 -62.74 23.04
CA SER A 5 -0.41 -62.12 22.48
C SER A 5 -0.53 -61.86 20.97
N MET A 6 -0.04 -60.72 20.48
CA MET A 6 0.56 -60.62 19.14
C MET A 6 1.46 -59.39 19.05
N ALA A 7 2.70 -59.63 18.65
CA ALA A 7 3.74 -58.64 18.41
C ALA A 7 3.65 -58.10 16.97
N ALA A 8 3.82 -56.79 16.80
CA ALA A 8 4.22 -56.20 15.53
C ALA A 8 4.97 -54.88 15.77
N THR A 9 6.05 -54.74 15.02
CA THR A 9 7.23 -53.91 15.24
C THR A 9 7.10 -52.50 14.67
N PHE A 10 7.51 -51.51 15.46
CA PHE A 10 7.71 -50.11 15.04
C PHE A 10 8.97 -49.99 14.15
N ARG A 11 8.83 -49.39 12.96
CA ARG A 11 9.95 -49.03 12.06
C ARG A 11 10.27 -47.54 12.15
N PRO A 12 11.52 -47.12 12.45
CA PRO A 12 11.97 -45.75 12.27
C PRO A 12 12.63 -45.56 10.88
N PRO A 13 12.66 -44.32 10.33
CA PRO A 13 13.28 -44.03 9.04
C PRO A 13 14.81 -43.91 9.15
N LYS A 14 15.50 -44.49 8.17
CA LYS A 14 16.96 -44.70 8.13
C LYS A 14 17.72 -43.41 7.80
N GLN A 15 18.74 -43.13 8.62
CA GLN A 15 19.87 -42.25 8.30
C GLN A 15 20.72 -42.88 7.20
N VAL A 16 21.13 -42.09 6.20
CA VAL A 16 22.21 -42.44 5.28
C VAL A 16 23.17 -41.25 5.22
N LEU A 17 24.28 -41.40 5.93
CA LEU A 17 25.47 -40.56 5.88
C LEU A 17 26.41 -41.23 4.84
N LEU A 18 26.78 -40.53 3.76
CA LEU A 18 27.77 -41.03 2.80
C LEU A 18 29.02 -40.15 2.80
N GLN A 19 30.10 -40.82 3.20
CA GLN A 19 31.48 -40.39 3.29
C GLN A 19 32.08 -40.08 1.91
N ALA A 20 33.02 -39.13 1.94
CA ALA A 20 33.86 -38.69 0.85
C ALA A 20 34.76 -39.81 0.30
N LEU A 21 34.83 -39.93 -1.03
CA LEU A 21 35.87 -40.67 -1.73
C LEU A 21 36.88 -39.67 -2.33
N ARG A 22 38.13 -39.86 -1.93
CA ARG A 22 39.32 -39.12 -2.34
C ARG A 22 40.00 -39.82 -3.53
N SER A 23 40.63 -38.98 -4.38
CA SER A 23 41.89 -39.21 -5.15
C SER A 23 41.74 -39.43 -6.68
N PRO A 24 42.74 -39.02 -7.51
CA PRO A 24 44.13 -38.69 -7.15
C PRO A 24 44.70 -37.35 -7.69
N ALA A 25 45.82 -36.97 -7.10
CA ALA A 25 46.70 -35.88 -7.50
C ALA A 25 47.72 -36.32 -8.55
N TYR A 26 48.16 -35.39 -9.41
CA TYR A 26 49.51 -35.30 -10.00
C TYR A 26 49.75 -33.87 -10.56
N PRO A 27 51.01 -33.42 -10.75
CA PRO A 27 51.50 -32.16 -10.16
C PRO A 27 51.99 -31.09 -11.16
N TRP A 28 52.17 -29.86 -10.63
CA TRP A 28 53.03 -28.74 -11.12
C TRP A 28 52.61 -28.14 -12.49
N VAL A 29 52.63 -26.83 -12.75
CA VAL A 29 53.69 -25.83 -12.61
C VAL A 29 53.03 -24.43 -12.56
N GLY A 30 53.64 -23.51 -11.81
CA GLY A 30 53.16 -22.14 -11.60
C GLY A 30 53.25 -21.22 -12.83
N GLY A 31 52.43 -20.18 -12.79
CA GLY A 31 52.45 -19.08 -13.75
C GLY A 31 51.37 -18.06 -13.41
N SER A 32 51.80 -16.96 -12.80
CA SER A 32 51.01 -15.78 -12.47
C SER A 32 50.23 -15.24 -13.67
N GLY A 33 48.93 -14.97 -13.50
CA GLY A 33 48.11 -14.30 -14.53
C GLY A 33 46.61 -14.43 -14.28
N SER A 34 45.92 -13.30 -14.28
CA SER A 34 44.50 -13.10 -13.97
C SER A 34 43.52 -14.10 -14.60
N THR A 35 42.59 -14.64 -13.82
CA THR A 35 41.22 -14.96 -14.29
C THR A 35 40.25 -15.02 -13.12
N CYS A 36 39.49 -13.95 -12.94
CA CYS A 36 38.19 -14.05 -12.28
C CYS A 36 37.26 -14.76 -13.27
N CYS A 37 36.65 -15.89 -12.86
CA CYS A 37 35.30 -16.33 -13.21
C CYS A 37 35.09 -17.77 -12.75
N LEU A 38 33.99 -18.02 -12.04
CA LEU A 38 33.13 -19.21 -12.17
C LEU A 38 31.92 -19.01 -11.23
N CYS A 39 31.02 -18.10 -11.59
CA CYS A 39 29.64 -18.14 -11.12
C CYS A 39 28.79 -18.71 -12.25
N PRO A 40 27.87 -19.66 -12.01
CA PRO A 40 26.99 -20.16 -13.06
C PRO A 40 26.15 -19.03 -13.62
N LEU A 41 26.38 -18.71 -14.89
CA LEU A 41 25.55 -17.85 -15.71
C LEU A 41 24.18 -18.52 -15.87
N GLY A 42 23.09 -17.86 -15.45
CA GLY A 42 21.77 -18.40 -15.78
C GLY A 42 20.54 -17.81 -15.11
N ALA A 43 20.65 -16.96 -14.08
CA ALA A 43 19.48 -16.23 -13.59
C ALA A 43 19.21 -15.02 -14.48
N LYS A 44 18.33 -15.17 -15.48
CA LYS A 44 17.75 -14.03 -16.21
C LYS A 44 17.05 -13.12 -15.20
N ARG A 45 17.76 -12.08 -14.74
CA ARG A 45 17.13 -10.93 -14.10
C ARG A 45 16.33 -10.26 -15.21
N TYR A 46 15.03 -10.52 -15.26
CA TYR A 46 14.11 -9.74 -16.07
C TYR A 46 14.14 -8.30 -15.50
N LEU A 47 15.11 -7.50 -15.95
CA LEU A 47 15.00 -6.05 -15.95
C LEU A 47 13.67 -5.79 -16.64
N LEU A 48 12.71 -5.23 -15.91
CA LEU A 48 11.47 -4.75 -16.49
C LEU A 48 11.88 -3.94 -17.73
N THR A 49 11.52 -4.45 -18.91
CA THR A 49 11.89 -3.81 -20.17
C THR A 49 11.42 -2.36 -20.11
N ASP A 50 12.19 -1.42 -20.67
CA ASP A 50 11.87 0.01 -20.63
C ASP A 50 10.42 0.29 -21.05
N SER A 51 9.86 -0.54 -21.95
CA SER A 51 8.45 -0.50 -22.34
C SER A 51 7.47 -0.80 -21.20
N ILE A 52 7.76 -1.76 -20.31
CA ILE A 52 6.91 -2.12 -19.16
C ILE A 52 6.97 -1.02 -18.09
N VAL A 53 8.15 -0.44 -17.85
CA VAL A 53 8.31 0.69 -16.93
C VAL A 53 7.59 1.91 -17.49
N LYS A 54 7.81 2.24 -18.77
CA LYS A 54 7.10 3.33 -19.46
C LYS A 54 5.60 3.13 -19.51
N LEU A 55 5.10 1.89 -19.66
CA LEU A 55 3.66 1.59 -19.63
C LEU A 55 3.07 1.83 -18.24
N LYS A 56 3.75 1.38 -17.17
CA LYS A 56 3.31 1.65 -15.79
C LYS A 56 3.39 3.14 -15.45
N GLU A 57 4.42 3.82 -15.93
CA GLU A 57 4.60 5.26 -15.74
C GLU A 57 3.56 6.07 -16.52
N PHE A 58 3.19 5.61 -17.71
CA PHE A 58 2.11 6.18 -18.53
C PHE A 58 0.74 5.94 -17.89
N GLN A 59 0.47 4.74 -17.39
CA GLN A 59 -0.76 4.45 -16.63
C GLN A 59 -0.85 5.28 -15.35
N ARG A 60 0.27 5.46 -14.63
CA ARG A 60 0.34 6.31 -13.44
C ARG A 60 0.20 7.79 -13.77
N LYS A 61 0.79 8.27 -14.87
CA LYS A 61 0.58 9.64 -15.38
C LYS A 61 -0.88 9.84 -15.80
N LYS A 62 -1.53 8.87 -16.43
CA LYS A 62 -2.98 8.93 -16.73
C LYS A 62 -3.81 9.03 -15.45
N VAL A 63 -3.50 8.25 -14.43
CA VAL A 63 -4.18 8.31 -13.13
C VAL A 63 -3.94 9.66 -12.43
N ALA A 64 -2.70 10.17 -12.45
CA ALA A 64 -2.36 11.47 -11.86
C ALA A 64 -3.00 12.65 -12.62
N VAL A 65 -3.08 12.54 -13.95
CA VAL A 65 -3.75 13.52 -14.81
C VAL A 65 -5.26 13.48 -14.58
N ALA A 66 -5.87 12.30 -14.40
CA ALA A 66 -7.29 12.19 -14.06
C ALA A 66 -7.61 12.75 -12.65
N CYS A 67 -6.69 12.64 -11.68
CA CYS A 67 -6.83 13.31 -10.38
C CYS A 67 -6.65 14.84 -10.44
N ASN A 68 -6.04 15.38 -11.51
CA ASN A 68 -5.79 16.81 -11.73
C ASN A 68 -6.55 17.39 -12.94
N LEU A 69 -7.50 16.63 -13.53
CA LEU A 69 -8.18 17.05 -14.75
C LEU A 69 -9.16 18.18 -14.41
N PRO A 70 -9.07 19.35 -15.07
CA PRO A 70 -10.10 20.37 -14.99
C PRO A 70 -11.33 19.85 -15.76
N GLY A 71 -12.16 19.05 -15.09
CA GLY A 71 -13.32 18.39 -15.71
C GLY A 71 -13.66 17.05 -15.08
N THR A 72 -13.87 17.00 -13.77
CA THR A 72 -14.29 15.77 -13.05
C THR A 72 -15.61 15.20 -13.58
N LYS A 73 -16.50 16.03 -14.16
CA LYS A 73 -17.74 15.59 -14.82
C LYS A 73 -17.48 14.68 -16.03
N GLY A 74 -16.59 15.07 -16.94
CA GLY A 74 -16.24 14.24 -18.11
C GLY A 74 -15.57 12.93 -17.70
N ALA A 75 -14.82 12.93 -16.60
CA ALA A 75 -14.24 11.68 -16.07
C ALA A 75 -15.30 10.71 -15.52
N LEU A 76 -16.39 11.23 -14.93
CA LEU A 76 -17.53 10.41 -14.51
C LEU A 76 -18.27 9.81 -15.70
N GLU A 77 -18.48 10.58 -16.76
CA GLU A 77 -19.08 10.10 -18.01
C GLU A 77 -18.29 8.94 -18.60
N VAL A 78 -16.95 9.06 -18.67
CA VAL A 78 -16.08 7.95 -19.10
C VAL A 78 -16.24 6.72 -18.21
N LEU A 79 -16.37 6.88 -16.88
CA LEU A 79 -16.61 5.74 -15.98
C LEU A 79 -17.96 5.05 -16.25
N ILE A 80 -19.00 5.83 -16.55
CA ILE A 80 -20.34 5.32 -16.90
C ILE A 80 -20.28 4.59 -18.24
N GLU A 81 -19.59 5.14 -19.24
CA GLU A 81 -19.41 4.49 -20.54
C GLU A 81 -18.62 3.18 -20.42
N MET A 82 -17.50 3.19 -19.68
CA MET A 82 -16.71 1.99 -19.42
C MET A 82 -17.53 0.90 -18.72
N LYS A 83 -18.45 1.30 -17.82
CA LYS A 83 -19.41 0.41 -17.18
C LYS A 83 -20.41 -0.15 -18.19
N SER A 84 -20.98 0.69 -19.06
CA SER A 84 -21.96 0.27 -20.07
C SER A 84 -21.40 -0.76 -21.06
N GLN A 85 -20.08 -0.73 -21.29
CA GLN A 85 -19.36 -1.65 -22.17
C GLN A 85 -18.84 -2.91 -21.45
N ASP A 86 -19.20 -3.13 -20.17
CA ASP A 86 -18.73 -4.22 -19.28
C ASP A 86 -17.21 -4.44 -19.35
N LEU A 87 -16.44 -3.35 -19.44
CA LEU A 87 -15.00 -3.44 -19.47
C LEU A 87 -14.49 -3.95 -18.12
N LYS A 88 -13.52 -4.87 -18.15
CA LYS A 88 -12.91 -5.39 -16.92
C LYS A 88 -12.10 -4.30 -16.23
N PHE A 89 -12.49 -3.93 -15.02
CA PHE A 89 -11.77 -2.93 -14.23
C PHE A 89 -10.53 -3.55 -13.58
N SER A 90 -9.39 -2.88 -13.76
CA SER A 90 -8.17 -3.21 -13.03
C SER A 90 -8.21 -2.61 -11.62
N LYS A 91 -7.30 -3.07 -10.74
CA LYS A 91 -7.14 -2.48 -9.39
C LYS A 91 -6.93 -0.97 -9.42
N ASP A 92 -6.14 -0.48 -10.38
CA ASP A 92 -5.86 0.95 -10.53
C ASP A 92 -7.08 1.71 -11.11
N THR A 93 -7.88 1.04 -11.95
CA THR A 93 -9.15 1.59 -12.47
C THR A 93 -10.13 1.85 -11.32
N TYR A 94 -10.28 0.92 -10.37
CA TYR A 94 -11.14 1.14 -9.20
C TYR A 94 -10.65 2.27 -8.31
N VAL A 95 -9.34 2.38 -8.09
CA VAL A 95 -8.76 3.50 -7.32
C VAL A 95 -9.10 4.82 -8.00
N LEU A 96 -8.92 4.89 -9.31
CA LEU A 96 -9.20 6.11 -10.07
C LEU A 96 -10.71 6.42 -10.07
N ALA A 97 -11.56 5.43 -10.31
CA ALA A 97 -13.00 5.59 -10.31
C ALA A 97 -13.50 6.14 -8.97
N PHE A 98 -13.06 5.56 -7.86
CA PHE A 98 -13.47 6.00 -6.53
C PHE A 98 -12.86 7.35 -6.15
N ALA A 99 -11.65 7.67 -6.62
CA ALA A 99 -11.07 9.01 -6.45
C ALA A 99 -11.89 10.08 -7.19
N ILE A 100 -12.34 9.81 -8.42
CA ILE A 100 -13.21 10.71 -9.20
C ILE A 100 -14.53 10.91 -8.46
N CYS A 101 -15.19 9.82 -8.03
CA CYS A 101 -16.42 9.91 -7.25
C CYS A 101 -16.23 10.73 -5.96
N TYR A 102 -15.12 10.49 -5.25
CA TYR A 102 -14.77 11.24 -4.05
C TYR A 102 -14.60 12.74 -4.31
N LYS A 103 -13.92 13.12 -5.40
CA LYS A 103 -13.71 14.53 -5.77
C LYS A 103 -14.99 15.23 -6.24
N LEU A 104 -15.91 14.51 -6.87
CA LEU A 104 -17.21 15.07 -7.27
C LEU A 104 -18.15 15.28 -6.08
N ASN A 105 -18.13 14.35 -5.12
CA ASN A 105 -18.93 14.39 -3.90
C ASN A 105 -20.43 14.71 -4.14
N SER A 106 -20.98 14.23 -5.25
CA SER A 106 -22.40 14.36 -5.60
C SER A 106 -23.16 13.09 -5.22
N PRO A 107 -24.47 13.15 -4.97
CA PRO A 107 -25.27 11.95 -4.69
C PRO A 107 -25.21 10.94 -5.85
N GLU A 108 -25.14 11.40 -7.10
CA GLU A 108 -24.99 10.52 -8.27
C GLU A 108 -23.64 9.79 -8.23
N SER A 109 -22.56 10.52 -7.91
CA SER A 109 -21.21 9.95 -7.82
C SER A 109 -21.09 8.91 -6.69
N PHE A 110 -21.82 9.11 -5.59
CA PHE A 110 -21.91 8.15 -4.51
C PHE A 110 -22.65 6.89 -4.92
N GLN A 111 -23.80 7.02 -5.60
CA GLN A 111 -24.54 5.88 -6.12
C GLN A 111 -23.69 5.04 -7.07
N ILE A 112 -22.98 5.69 -8.00
CA ILE A 112 -22.06 5.02 -8.92
C ILE A 112 -20.96 4.29 -8.15
N CYS A 113 -20.32 4.96 -7.18
CA CYS A 113 -19.27 4.33 -6.36
C CYS A 113 -19.79 3.10 -5.60
N THR A 114 -21.01 3.17 -5.03
CA THR A 114 -21.62 2.03 -4.32
C THR A 114 -21.92 0.86 -5.25
N THR A 115 -22.53 1.12 -6.42
CA THR A 115 -22.86 0.06 -7.39
C THR A 115 -21.60 -0.61 -7.94
N LEU A 116 -20.57 0.17 -8.32
CA LEU A 116 -19.29 -0.37 -8.78
C LEU A 116 -18.61 -1.24 -7.72
N ARG A 117 -18.71 -0.85 -6.45
CA ARG A 117 -18.15 -1.64 -5.34
C ARG A 117 -18.91 -2.95 -5.13
N GLU A 118 -20.25 -2.90 -5.13
CA GLU A 118 -21.08 -4.10 -4.96
C GLU A 118 -20.87 -5.09 -6.12
N GLU A 119 -20.83 -4.60 -7.35
CA GLU A 119 -20.50 -5.41 -8.54
C GLU A 119 -19.11 -6.04 -8.43
N ALA A 120 -18.10 -5.29 -7.97
CA ALA A 120 -16.76 -5.82 -7.75
C ALA A 120 -16.77 -6.96 -6.71
N LEU A 121 -17.52 -6.81 -5.62
CA LEU A 121 -17.64 -7.83 -4.58
C LEU A 121 -18.36 -9.09 -5.10
N ILE A 122 -19.44 -8.93 -5.88
CA ILE A 122 -20.16 -10.07 -6.50
C ILE A 122 -19.27 -10.81 -7.49
N LYS A 123 -18.48 -10.08 -8.29
CA LYS A 123 -17.50 -10.65 -9.23
C LYS A 123 -16.27 -11.26 -8.52
N GLY A 124 -16.15 -11.12 -7.20
CA GLY A 124 -15.03 -11.64 -6.40
C GLY A 124 -13.73 -10.85 -6.58
N GLU A 125 -13.81 -9.61 -7.08
CA GLU A 125 -12.65 -8.74 -7.30
C GLU A 125 -12.14 -8.16 -5.97
N ILE A 126 -10.82 -8.22 -5.76
CA ILE A 126 -10.21 -7.71 -4.53
C ILE A 126 -9.90 -6.22 -4.71
N LEU A 127 -10.68 -5.38 -4.02
CA LEU A 127 -10.45 -3.94 -3.96
C LEU A 127 -9.15 -3.61 -3.21
N SER A 128 -8.40 -2.65 -3.74
CA SER A 128 -7.21 -2.15 -3.04
C SER A 128 -7.62 -1.35 -1.80
N ARG A 129 -6.76 -1.36 -0.76
CA ARG A 129 -6.96 -0.52 0.44
C ARG A 129 -7.25 0.94 0.07
N ARG A 130 -6.53 1.47 -0.91
CA ARG A 130 -6.66 2.87 -1.35
C ARG A 130 -8.04 3.14 -1.96
N ALA A 131 -8.55 2.22 -2.78
CA ALA A 131 -9.91 2.32 -3.31
C ALA A 131 -10.92 2.32 -2.14
N SER A 132 -10.81 1.38 -1.21
CA SER A 132 -11.70 1.34 -0.04
C SER A 132 -11.64 2.61 0.81
N CYS A 133 -10.45 3.22 0.98
CA CYS A 133 -10.32 4.50 1.68
C CYS A 133 -11.09 5.63 0.99
N PHE A 134 -11.06 5.74 -0.35
CA PHE A 134 -11.87 6.71 -1.07
C PHE A 134 -13.37 6.46 -0.90
N ALA A 135 -13.80 5.21 -0.97
CA ALA A 135 -15.20 4.84 -0.77
C ALA A 135 -15.69 5.16 0.65
N VAL A 136 -14.87 4.90 1.69
CA VAL A 136 -15.14 5.30 3.08
C VAL A 136 -15.24 6.82 3.19
N ALA A 137 -14.26 7.55 2.67
CA ALA A 137 -14.22 9.01 2.76
C ALA A 137 -15.44 9.64 2.06
N LEU A 138 -15.84 9.12 0.90
CA LEU A 138 -17.04 9.56 0.19
C LEU A 138 -18.32 9.25 0.98
N ALA A 139 -18.43 8.06 1.58
CA ALA A 139 -19.58 7.71 2.42
C ALA A 139 -19.69 8.64 3.65
N LEU A 140 -18.57 8.99 4.28
CA LEU A 140 -18.52 9.94 5.39
C LEU A 140 -18.96 11.35 4.95
N ASN A 141 -18.53 11.81 3.77
CA ASN A 141 -18.94 13.12 3.22
C ASN A 141 -20.46 13.18 2.92
N GLN A 142 -21.05 12.04 2.56
CA GLN A 142 -22.50 11.90 2.31
C GLN A 142 -23.30 11.58 3.58
N ASN A 143 -22.68 11.63 4.77
CA ASN A 143 -23.28 11.29 6.07
C ASN A 143 -23.85 9.84 6.15
N GLN A 144 -23.34 8.92 5.32
CA GLN A 144 -23.77 7.52 5.30
C GLN A 144 -22.86 6.66 6.20
N VAL A 145 -22.94 6.90 7.51
CA VAL A 145 -22.04 6.31 8.52
C VAL A 145 -22.09 4.78 8.54
N ALA A 146 -23.28 4.18 8.46
CA ALA A 146 -23.45 2.73 8.45
C ALA A 146 -22.73 2.07 7.25
N LYS A 147 -22.84 2.70 6.06
CA LYS A 147 -22.10 2.26 4.88
C LYS A 147 -20.60 2.41 5.11
N ALA A 148 -20.15 3.56 5.61
CA ALA A 148 -18.73 3.81 5.91
C ALA A 148 -18.12 2.73 6.83
N ILE A 149 -18.81 2.37 7.92
CA ILE A 149 -18.41 1.30 8.84
C ILE A 149 -18.31 -0.05 8.11
N SER A 150 -19.33 -0.39 7.31
CA SER A 150 -19.34 -1.62 6.51
C SER A 150 -18.20 -1.68 5.49
N ILE A 151 -17.84 -0.55 4.89
CA ILE A 151 -16.67 -0.49 3.98
C ILE A 151 -15.38 -0.66 4.77
N PHE A 152 -15.26 0.05 5.88
CA PHE A 152 -14.04 0.08 6.67
C PHE A 152 -13.70 -1.29 7.27
N SER A 153 -14.70 -2.03 7.75
CA SER A 153 -14.50 -3.38 8.32
C SER A 153 -13.98 -4.41 7.32
N GLN A 154 -14.20 -4.20 6.01
CA GLN A 154 -13.70 -5.07 4.96
C GLN A 154 -12.25 -4.76 4.55
N ILE A 155 -11.62 -3.72 5.12
CA ILE A 155 -10.26 -3.33 4.78
C ILE A 155 -9.25 -4.24 5.50
N MET A 156 -8.48 -5.00 4.72
CA MET A 156 -7.38 -5.81 5.25
C MET A 156 -6.18 -4.93 5.69
N ASN A 157 -5.79 -5.07 6.96
CA ASN A 157 -4.70 -4.36 7.65
C ASN A 157 -4.90 -2.82 7.69
N PRO A 158 -5.67 -2.29 8.66
CA PRO A 158 -6.03 -0.87 8.76
C PRO A 158 -4.92 0.03 9.34
N GLU A 159 -3.71 -0.45 9.56
CA GLU A 159 -2.60 0.29 10.21
C GLU A 159 -1.97 1.40 9.36
N SER A 160 -2.66 1.86 8.31
CA SER A 160 -2.19 2.99 7.50
C SER A 160 -2.63 4.32 8.10
N ILE A 161 -1.83 5.37 7.93
CA ILE A 161 -2.14 6.73 8.39
C ILE A 161 -3.52 7.19 7.88
N ILE A 162 -3.86 6.89 6.62
CA ILE A 162 -5.16 7.24 6.05
C ILE A 162 -6.29 6.49 6.77
N CYS A 163 -6.14 5.18 6.95
CA CYS A 163 -7.15 4.36 7.63
C CYS A 163 -7.35 4.77 9.09
N THR A 164 -6.28 5.12 9.82
CA THR A 164 -6.39 5.55 11.22
C THR A 164 -7.16 6.86 11.33
N ASN A 165 -6.90 7.81 10.43
CA ASN A 165 -7.65 9.08 10.39
C ASN A 165 -9.10 8.87 9.96
N LEU A 166 -9.38 7.99 8.98
CA LEU A 166 -10.75 7.64 8.61
C LEU A 166 -11.50 6.93 9.73
N ASN A 167 -10.83 6.08 10.52
CA ASN A 167 -11.44 5.43 11.67
C ASN A 167 -11.90 6.45 12.72
N ILE A 168 -11.05 7.44 13.02
CA ILE A 168 -11.41 8.53 13.92
C ILE A 168 -12.62 9.30 13.38
N MET A 169 -12.66 9.62 12.09
CA MET A 169 -13.81 10.27 11.47
C MET A 169 -15.10 9.44 11.57
N ILE A 170 -15.02 8.11 11.43
CA ILE A 170 -16.16 7.20 11.64
C ILE A 170 -16.66 7.29 13.10
N HIS A 171 -15.76 7.24 14.07
CA HIS A 171 -16.12 7.31 15.50
C HIS A 171 -16.71 8.67 15.89
N ILE A 172 -16.20 9.76 15.29
CA ILE A 172 -16.77 11.11 15.41
C ILE A 172 -18.22 11.12 14.93
N GLN A 173 -18.48 10.63 13.70
CA GLN A 173 -19.83 10.65 13.13
C GLN A 173 -20.79 9.68 13.83
N SER A 174 -20.29 8.58 14.39
CA SER A 174 -21.07 7.61 15.17
C SER A 174 -21.36 8.05 16.61
N ASN A 175 -20.87 9.23 17.04
CA ASN A 175 -20.96 9.73 18.41
C ASN A 175 -20.35 8.80 19.48
N MET A 176 -19.40 7.95 19.09
CA MET A 176 -18.73 7.00 19.98
C MET A 176 -17.50 7.66 20.62
N LEU A 177 -17.72 8.72 21.41
CA LEU A 177 -16.65 9.57 21.94
C LEU A 177 -15.76 8.86 22.97
N LYS A 178 -16.30 7.92 23.75
CA LYS A 178 -15.51 7.16 24.74
C LYS A 178 -14.46 6.28 24.05
N THR A 179 -14.88 5.47 23.07
CA THR A 179 -13.97 4.63 22.29
C THR A 179 -12.96 5.44 21.51
N LEU A 180 -13.34 6.63 21.03
CA LEU A 180 -12.44 7.56 20.37
C LEU A 180 -11.29 8.01 21.29
N ILE A 181 -11.61 8.37 22.54
CA ILE A 181 -10.60 8.75 23.53
C ILE A 181 -9.72 7.57 23.89
N ASP A 182 -10.28 6.36 24.01
CA ASP A 182 -9.50 5.15 24.27
C ASP A 182 -8.53 4.85 23.11
N ILE A 183 -8.96 5.01 21.85
CA ILE A 183 -8.07 4.87 20.68
C ILE A 183 -6.92 5.89 20.70
N LEU A 184 -7.20 7.15 21.04
CA LEU A 184 -6.17 8.19 21.15
C LEU A 184 -5.23 7.89 22.32
N LYS A 185 -5.77 7.41 23.44
CA LYS A 185 -5.00 6.99 24.61
C LYS A 185 -4.05 5.86 24.25
N ASP A 186 -4.54 4.79 23.63
CA ASP A 186 -3.73 3.65 23.17
C ASP A 186 -2.62 4.09 22.20
N ALA A 187 -2.93 5.03 21.31
CA ALA A 187 -1.96 5.61 20.38
C ALA A 187 -0.86 6.46 21.06
N THR A 188 -1.11 6.98 22.26
CA THR A 188 -0.16 7.74 23.07
C THR A 188 0.59 6.91 24.11
N GLU A 189 -0.04 5.90 24.70
CA GLU A 189 0.49 5.09 25.81
C GLU A 189 1.30 3.89 25.34
N GLY A 190 1.13 3.48 24.09
CA GLY A 190 2.00 2.49 23.47
C GLY A 190 3.45 2.98 23.51
N ASN A 191 4.29 2.34 24.34
CA ASN A 191 5.74 2.41 24.26
C ASN A 191 6.20 1.78 22.93
N LEU A 192 5.88 2.46 21.83
CA LEU A 192 6.26 2.05 20.50
C LEU A 192 7.76 2.24 20.43
N SER A 193 8.48 1.11 20.42
CA SER A 193 9.92 1.10 20.19
C SER A 193 10.24 1.97 18.96
N ARG A 194 11.47 2.47 18.86
CA ARG A 194 11.91 3.31 17.73
C ARG A 194 11.62 2.69 16.34
N PHE A 195 11.35 1.39 16.29
CA PHE A 195 11.10 0.61 15.09
C PHE A 195 9.62 0.34 14.79
N VAL A 196 8.70 0.61 15.73
CA VAL A 196 7.26 0.45 15.48
C VAL A 196 6.70 1.76 14.93
N LYS A 197 5.97 1.66 13.83
CA LYS A 197 5.30 2.82 13.22
C LYS A 197 4.30 3.41 14.21
N ARG A 198 4.50 4.68 14.55
CA ARG A 198 3.55 5.44 15.37
C ARG A 198 2.32 5.79 14.55
N HIS A 199 1.15 5.79 15.20
CA HIS A 199 -0.04 6.38 14.61
C HIS A 199 0.18 7.88 14.40
N VAL A 200 -0.21 8.34 13.22
CA VAL A 200 -0.08 9.74 12.82
C VAL A 200 -1.48 10.26 12.50
N PHE A 201 -1.79 11.43 13.03
CA PHE A 201 -3.10 12.06 12.92
C PHE A 201 -3.01 13.36 12.14
N SER A 202 -4.05 13.70 11.40
CA SER A 202 -4.19 14.99 10.72
C SER A 202 -4.72 16.01 11.71
N GLU A 203 -4.13 17.22 11.71
CA GLU A 203 -4.59 18.35 12.53
C GLU A 203 -6.09 18.63 12.31
N GLU A 204 -6.55 18.58 11.05
CA GLU A 204 -7.95 18.80 10.68
C GLU A 204 -8.89 17.83 11.41
N VAL A 205 -8.48 16.56 11.53
CA VAL A 205 -9.28 15.53 12.18
C VAL A 205 -9.32 15.77 13.69
N LEU A 206 -8.20 16.16 14.30
CA LEU A 206 -8.12 16.46 15.74
C LEU A 206 -8.95 17.69 16.11
N VAL A 207 -8.98 18.72 15.26
CA VAL A 207 -9.86 19.88 15.43
C VAL A 207 -11.33 19.44 15.44
N LYS A 208 -11.75 18.58 14.51
CA LYS A 208 -13.12 18.03 14.48
C LYS A 208 -13.45 17.18 15.71
N VAL A 209 -12.48 16.41 16.24
CA VAL A 209 -12.65 15.71 17.52
C VAL A 209 -12.92 16.72 18.64
N ARG A 210 -12.09 17.76 18.74
CA ARG A 210 -12.23 18.78 19.77
C ARG A 210 -13.61 19.41 19.73
N GLU A 211 -14.08 19.79 18.55
CA GLU A 211 -15.42 20.36 18.35
C GLU A 211 -16.54 19.47 18.88
N LYS A 212 -16.45 18.17 18.69
CA LYS A 212 -17.47 17.21 19.13
C LYS A 212 -17.43 16.91 20.62
N VAL A 213 -16.30 17.13 21.27
CA VAL A 213 -16.11 16.86 22.70
C VAL A 213 -16.31 18.13 23.55
N LYS A 214 -16.47 19.32 22.93
CA LYS A 214 -16.71 20.61 23.62
C LYS A 214 -17.82 20.54 24.67
N ASP A 215 -18.89 19.80 24.39
CA ASP A 215 -20.08 19.72 25.25
C ASP A 215 -19.89 18.79 26.46
N VAL A 216 -18.79 18.03 26.53
CA VAL A 216 -18.50 17.08 27.62
C VAL A 216 -17.16 17.44 28.29
N PRO A 217 -17.18 18.27 29.36
CA PRO A 217 -15.96 18.81 29.97
C PRO A 217 -14.94 17.75 30.42
N ALA A 218 -15.41 16.61 30.94
CA ALA A 218 -14.54 15.53 31.40
C ALA A 218 -13.79 14.83 30.25
N LEU A 219 -14.42 14.70 29.09
CA LEU A 219 -13.76 14.15 27.90
C LEU A 219 -12.87 15.21 27.23
N LEU A 220 -13.26 16.49 27.29
CA LEU A 220 -12.49 17.59 26.73
C LEU A 220 -11.14 17.73 27.43
N ALA A 221 -11.12 17.70 28.76
CA ALA A 221 -9.88 17.76 29.53
C ALA A 221 -8.93 16.59 29.19
N LYS A 222 -9.49 15.37 29.05
CA LYS A 222 -8.72 14.19 28.63
C LYS A 222 -8.18 14.33 27.22
N PHE A 223 -9.00 14.81 26.29
CA PHE A 223 -8.59 15.04 24.91
C PHE A 223 -7.47 16.09 24.82
N ASP A 224 -7.59 17.22 25.52
CA ASP A 224 -6.57 18.27 25.50
C ASP A 224 -5.23 17.78 26.07
N GLU A 225 -5.24 16.91 27.09
CA GLU A 225 -4.04 16.25 27.60
C GLU A 225 -3.40 15.32 26.55
N LEU A 226 -4.21 14.48 25.92
CA LEU A 226 -3.75 13.56 24.86
C LEU A 226 -3.22 14.33 23.65
N ASN A 227 -3.88 15.42 23.25
CA ASN A 227 -3.48 16.22 22.10
C ASN A 227 -2.09 16.86 22.33
N LYS A 228 -1.83 17.39 23.52
CA LYS A 228 -0.50 17.88 23.90
C LYS A 228 0.56 16.78 23.79
N LYS A 229 0.26 15.58 24.29
CA LYS A 229 1.17 14.41 24.17
C LYS A 229 1.44 14.04 22.71
N LEU A 230 0.42 14.03 21.86
CA LEU A 230 0.57 13.75 20.42
C LEU A 230 1.47 14.77 19.72
N HIS A 231 1.34 16.06 20.04
CA HIS A 231 2.23 17.09 19.50
C HIS A 231 3.68 16.93 19.97
N ILE A 232 3.90 16.69 21.26
CA ILE A 232 5.24 16.44 21.83
C ILE A 232 5.89 15.23 21.16
N ASN A 233 5.11 14.18 20.87
CA ASN A 233 5.58 12.96 20.22
C ASN A 233 5.80 13.09 18.70
N GLY A 234 5.45 14.23 18.09
CA GLY A 234 5.51 14.43 16.64
C GLY A 234 4.53 13.56 15.85
N GLN A 235 3.40 13.17 16.45
CA GLN A 235 2.38 12.30 15.85
C GLN A 235 1.31 13.06 15.06
N VAL A 236 1.50 14.36 14.85
CA VAL A 236 0.52 15.21 14.17
C VAL A 236 1.09 15.71 12.84
N THR A 237 0.28 15.63 11.80
CA THR A 237 0.61 16.08 10.44
C THR A 237 -0.15 17.34 10.09
N ALA A 238 0.54 18.26 9.42
CA ALA A 238 -0.05 19.47 8.85
C ALA A 238 -0.89 19.20 7.58
N TYR A 239 -0.83 17.99 7.02
CA TYR A 239 -1.61 17.63 5.84
C TYR A 239 -3.08 17.41 6.21
N THR A 240 -3.99 17.93 5.37
CA THR A 240 -5.43 17.66 5.47
C THR A 240 -5.73 16.20 5.14
N LEU A 241 -6.89 15.72 5.55
CA LEU A 241 -7.31 14.34 5.24
C LEU A 241 -7.44 14.12 3.73
N ASP A 242 -7.93 15.13 3.01
CA ASP A 242 -8.00 15.13 1.53
C ASP A 242 -6.61 15.03 0.90
N ALA A 243 -5.64 15.81 1.41
CA ALA A 243 -4.26 15.76 0.93
C ALA A 243 -3.64 14.38 1.18
N LEU A 244 -3.88 13.76 2.33
CA LEU A 244 -3.39 12.41 2.64
C LEU A 244 -3.99 11.34 1.70
N LEU A 245 -5.28 11.43 1.37
CA LEU A 245 -5.96 10.52 0.43
C LEU A 245 -5.44 10.68 -1.01
N CYS A 246 -5.31 11.93 -1.43
CA CYS A 246 -4.94 12.30 -2.81
C CYS A 246 -3.43 12.31 -3.03
N HIS A 247 -2.61 12.18 -1.99
CA HIS A 247 -1.16 12.13 -2.10
C HIS A 247 -0.76 10.96 -2.99
N THR A 248 -0.16 11.28 -4.14
CA THR A 248 0.49 10.26 -4.96
C THR A 248 1.89 10.10 -4.37
N PRO A 249 2.30 8.90 -3.92
CA PRO A 249 3.66 8.72 -3.45
C PRO A 249 4.61 9.15 -4.57
N SER A 250 5.23 10.32 -4.39
CA SER A 250 6.31 10.75 -5.27
C SER A 250 7.32 9.61 -5.26
N ASP A 251 7.62 9.09 -6.44
CA ASP A 251 8.63 8.04 -6.59
C ASP A 251 9.85 8.48 -5.79
N ARG A 252 10.34 7.59 -4.91
CA ARG A 252 11.55 7.84 -4.13
C ARG A 252 12.63 8.18 -5.14
N GLN A 253 12.87 9.48 -5.33
CA GLN A 253 13.99 10.07 -6.03
C GLN A 253 14.53 9.14 -7.11
N SER A 254 13.74 8.95 -8.16
CA SER A 254 14.12 8.39 -9.47
C SER A 254 15.58 7.89 -9.47
N HIS A 255 15.80 6.61 -9.13
CA HIS A 255 17.11 5.96 -9.33
C HIS A 255 17.59 6.10 -10.79
N THR A 256 16.68 6.49 -11.70
CA THR A 256 16.93 7.02 -13.04
C THR A 256 17.94 8.17 -13.08
N VAL A 257 18.01 9.08 -12.09
CA VAL A 257 19.02 10.15 -12.05
C VAL A 257 20.43 9.60 -11.81
N LEU A 258 20.57 8.49 -11.08
CA LEU A 258 21.85 7.80 -10.92
C LEU A 258 22.25 6.98 -12.15
N LEU A 259 21.27 6.48 -12.92
CA LEU A 259 21.52 5.74 -14.16
C LEU A 259 21.87 6.68 -15.33
N ASN A 260 21.26 7.86 -15.41
CA ASN A 260 21.53 8.86 -16.45
C ASN A 260 22.92 9.49 -16.38
N LYS A 261 23.67 9.26 -15.30
CA LYS A 261 25.08 9.68 -15.19
C LYS A 261 26.07 8.67 -15.76
N ARG A 262 25.62 7.50 -16.24
CA ARG A 262 26.49 6.48 -16.86
C ARG A 262 26.50 6.63 -18.37
N THR A 263 27.18 7.67 -18.84
CA THR A 263 27.36 7.95 -20.27
C THR A 263 28.32 6.95 -20.96
N VAL A 264 29.18 6.28 -20.17
CA VAL A 264 30.26 5.43 -20.68
C VAL A 264 30.23 4.06 -20.00
N SER A 265 30.30 3.01 -20.82
CA SER A 265 30.43 1.63 -20.36
C SER A 265 31.77 1.42 -19.64
N ARG A 266 31.77 0.87 -18.42
CA ARG A 266 33.02 0.54 -17.70
C ARG A 266 33.78 -0.66 -18.27
N ARG A 267 33.13 -1.46 -19.12
CA ARG A 267 33.74 -2.66 -19.72
C ARG A 267 34.40 -2.35 -21.05
N THR A 268 33.80 -1.46 -21.83
CA THR A 268 34.27 -1.13 -23.19
C THR A 268 34.82 0.29 -23.29
N PHE A 269 34.71 1.10 -22.23
CA PHE A 269 35.07 2.53 -22.21
C PHE A 269 34.47 3.36 -23.36
N GLN A 270 33.39 2.87 -23.97
CA GLN A 270 32.72 3.54 -25.08
C GLN A 270 31.39 4.18 -24.65
N PRO A 271 30.98 5.27 -25.32
CA PRO A 271 29.66 5.87 -25.16
C PRO A 271 28.57 4.88 -25.60
N LEU A 272 27.54 4.70 -24.79
CA LEU A 272 26.44 3.76 -25.08
C LEU A 272 25.60 4.15 -26.31
N SER A 273 25.80 5.34 -26.87
CA SER A 273 25.11 5.84 -28.07
C SER A 273 25.72 5.36 -29.39
N GLN A 274 26.93 4.77 -29.39
CA GLN A 274 27.62 4.38 -30.63
C GLN A 274 27.23 2.99 -31.17
N SER A 275 26.57 2.13 -30.39
CA SER A 275 26.29 0.74 -30.80
C SER A 275 25.00 0.54 -31.60
N LEU A 276 24.30 1.62 -31.98
CA LEU A 276 23.05 1.55 -32.75
C LEU A 276 23.23 1.82 -34.25
N TRP A 277 24.44 2.12 -34.71
CA TRP A 277 24.74 2.49 -36.11
C TRP A 277 26.00 1.78 -36.64
N ALA A 278 26.16 0.50 -36.32
CA ALA A 278 27.17 -0.33 -36.98
C ALA A 278 26.43 -1.48 -37.67
N GLU A 279 26.28 -1.33 -38.98
CA GLU A 279 25.96 -2.38 -39.94
C GLU A 279 27.24 -3.14 -40.32
#